data_AF-E1IGD5-F1
#
_entry.id   AF-E1IGD5-F1
#
_cell.length_a   1.000
_cell.length_b   1.000
_cell.length_c   1.000
_cell.angle_alpha   90.00
_cell.angle_beta   90.00
_cell.angle_gamma   90.00
#
_symmetry.space_group_name_H-M   'P 1'
#
loop_
_entity.id
_entity.type
_entity.pdbx_description
1 polymer ?
#
loop_
_entity_poly.entity_id
_entity_poly.type
_entity_poly.pdbx_seq_one_letter_code
_entity_poly.pdbx_strand_id
1 'polypeptide(L)'
;MSNEVWRVKEADAARITELVGQKIGFPCSQVIGQALWFEEEQTPTLSKIEQVPDATALRLQGDFGHIFGPSIELRWRRINADRYDVLILSDSALDVEGAEPLGAEPLGAEWKIEHKQLHQQATAHYLAPNGAVQFVSYRHKEGGQQ
;
A
#
# COMPACT_ATOMS: atom_id res chain seq x y z
N MET A 1 -11.05 -6.84 19.30
CA MET A 1 -11.34 -7.09 17.87
C MET A 1 -9.99 -7.21 17.20
N SER A 2 -9.71 -8.32 16.53
CA SER A 2 -8.46 -8.45 15.76
C SER A 2 -8.63 -7.59 14.51
N ASN A 3 -7.72 -6.64 14.30
CA ASN A 3 -7.62 -5.99 13.00
C ASN A 3 -6.93 -6.98 12.07
N GLU A 4 -7.62 -7.35 11.02
CA GLU A 4 -7.13 -8.29 10.03
C GLU A 4 -6.56 -7.48 8.86
N VAL A 5 -5.43 -7.92 8.34
CA VAL A 5 -4.76 -7.28 7.20
C VAL A 5 -4.68 -8.31 6.08
N TRP A 6 -5.06 -7.94 4.88
CA TRP A 6 -4.89 -8.76 3.67
C TRP A 6 -3.99 -8.06 2.67
N ARG A 7 -3.24 -8.84 1.91
CA ARG A 7 -2.37 -8.34 0.85
C ARG A 7 -2.72 -8.96 -0.48
N VAL A 8 -2.95 -8.10 -1.48
CA VAL A 8 -3.02 -8.49 -2.89
C VAL A 8 -1.75 -7.98 -3.58
N LYS A 9 -0.91 -8.91 -4.02
CA LYS A 9 0.32 -8.59 -4.75
C LYS A 9 -0.02 -8.33 -6.22
N GLU A 10 0.67 -7.39 -6.83
CA GLU A 10 0.60 -7.13 -8.28
C GLU A 10 -0.82 -6.90 -8.82
N ALA A 11 -1.67 -6.21 -8.07
CA ALA A 11 -2.98 -5.77 -8.56
C ALA A 11 -2.81 -4.74 -9.69
N ASP A 12 -3.69 -4.75 -10.67
CA ASP A 12 -3.83 -3.65 -11.63
C ASP A 12 -4.89 -2.64 -11.16
N ALA A 13 -5.05 -1.56 -11.93
CA ALA A 13 -6.03 -0.51 -11.61
C ALA A 13 -7.49 -1.02 -11.62
N ALA A 14 -7.81 -1.97 -12.50
CA ALA A 14 -9.15 -2.55 -12.58
C ALA A 14 -9.45 -3.37 -11.33
N ARG A 15 -8.49 -4.18 -10.87
CA ARG A 15 -8.59 -4.95 -9.63
C ARG A 15 -8.74 -4.06 -8.41
N ILE A 16 -7.98 -2.96 -8.31
CA ILE A 16 -8.18 -2.01 -7.20
C ILE A 16 -9.58 -1.41 -7.24
N THR A 17 -10.05 -0.98 -8.42
CA THR A 17 -11.39 -0.40 -8.57
C THR A 17 -12.49 -1.40 -8.17
N GLU A 18 -12.34 -2.66 -8.56
CA GLU A 18 -13.23 -3.75 -8.17
C GLU A 18 -13.24 -3.98 -6.65
N LEU A 19 -12.05 -4.05 -6.03
CA LEU A 19 -11.92 -4.22 -4.58
C LEU A 19 -12.59 -3.07 -3.81
N VAL A 20 -12.44 -1.83 -4.29
CA VAL A 20 -13.13 -0.68 -3.72
C VAL A 20 -14.64 -0.86 -3.84
N GLY A 21 -15.15 -1.16 -5.04
CA GLY A 21 -16.59 -1.35 -5.26
C GLY A 21 -17.21 -2.47 -4.42
N GLN A 22 -16.49 -3.59 -4.24
CA GLN A 22 -17.01 -4.76 -3.53
C GLN A 22 -16.84 -4.68 -2.01
N LYS A 23 -15.74 -4.11 -1.52
CA LYS A 23 -15.36 -4.21 -0.09
C LYS A 23 -15.49 -2.89 0.66
N ILE A 24 -15.24 -1.76 -0.01
CA ILE A 24 -15.34 -0.44 0.61
C ILE A 24 -16.71 0.18 0.33
N GLY A 25 -17.18 0.06 -0.92
CA GLY A 25 -18.35 0.75 -1.42
C GLY A 25 -18.08 2.22 -1.75
N PHE A 26 -19.02 2.81 -2.50
CA PHE A 26 -19.07 4.24 -2.77
C PHE A 26 -20.31 4.85 -2.09
N PRO A 27 -20.26 6.13 -1.66
CA PRO A 27 -19.11 7.03 -1.71
C PRO A 27 -18.02 6.63 -0.70
N CYS A 28 -16.76 6.90 -1.05
CA CYS A 28 -15.62 6.71 -0.16
C CYS A 28 -14.71 7.94 -0.15
N SER A 29 -13.69 7.95 0.71
CA SER A 29 -12.68 9.02 0.71
C SER A 29 -11.35 8.48 0.21
N GLN A 30 -10.56 9.27 -0.52
CA GLN A 30 -9.21 8.88 -0.94
C GLN A 30 -8.18 9.95 -0.58
N VAL A 31 -6.92 9.51 -0.42
CA VAL A 31 -5.74 10.38 -0.42
C VAL A 31 -4.68 9.72 -1.30
N ILE A 32 -3.95 10.53 -2.06
CA ILE A 32 -2.94 10.06 -3.00
C ILE A 32 -1.63 10.75 -2.68
N GLY A 33 -0.56 9.96 -2.68
CA GLY A 33 0.78 10.46 -2.51
C GLY A 33 1.62 10.25 -3.77
N GLN A 34 2.52 11.19 -3.99
CA GLN A 34 3.65 11.02 -4.89
C GLN A 34 4.90 10.90 -4.02
N ALA A 35 5.56 9.75 -4.12
CA ALA A 35 6.83 9.50 -3.48
C ALA A 35 7.90 9.71 -4.54
N LEU A 36 8.80 10.66 -4.29
CA LEU A 36 9.93 10.90 -5.17
C LEU A 36 10.99 9.84 -4.86
N TRP A 37 10.77 8.65 -5.39
CA TRP A 37 11.67 7.51 -5.21
C TRP A 37 13.05 7.71 -5.87
N PHE A 38 13.35 8.91 -6.39
CA PHE A 38 14.48 9.11 -7.31
C PHE A 38 15.26 10.42 -7.22
N GLU A 39 14.87 11.47 -6.48
CA GLU A 39 15.67 12.71 -6.43
C GLU A 39 15.68 13.37 -5.04
N GLU A 40 16.87 13.75 -4.58
CA GLU A 40 17.20 14.10 -3.19
C GLU A 40 16.62 15.44 -2.67
N GLU A 41 15.77 16.14 -3.42
CA GLU A 41 15.38 17.52 -3.05
C GLU A 41 13.88 17.85 -3.12
N GLN A 42 13.00 16.86 -3.34
CA GLN A 42 11.56 17.15 -3.34
C GLN A 42 10.84 16.51 -2.15
N THR A 43 10.02 17.33 -1.49
CA THR A 43 9.22 16.89 -0.34
C THR A 43 8.08 16.01 -0.86
N PRO A 44 7.86 14.80 -0.29
CA PRO A 44 6.72 13.97 -0.64
C PRO A 44 5.42 14.78 -0.54
N THR A 45 4.64 14.78 -1.61
CA THR A 45 3.37 15.52 -1.63
C THR A 45 2.22 14.55 -1.43
N LEU A 46 1.47 14.76 -0.35
CA LEU A 46 0.16 14.15 -0.16
C LEU A 46 -0.91 15.10 -0.70
N SER A 47 -1.86 14.56 -1.47
CA SER A 47 -3.06 15.29 -1.83
C SER A 47 -3.89 15.59 -0.58
N LYS A 48 -4.86 16.50 -0.71
CA LYS A 48 -5.95 16.57 0.26
C LYS A 48 -6.76 15.28 0.20
N ILE A 49 -7.48 14.99 1.28
CA ILE A 49 -8.49 13.93 1.28
C ILE A 49 -9.65 14.39 0.38
N GLU A 50 -9.98 13.57 -0.61
CA GLU A 50 -11.03 13.82 -1.59
C GLU A 50 -12.19 12.84 -1.41
N GLN A 51 -13.42 13.28 -1.66
CA GLN A 51 -14.57 12.38 -1.77
C GLN A 51 -14.61 11.74 -3.16
N VAL A 52 -14.86 10.44 -3.20
CA VAL A 52 -14.98 9.64 -4.41
C VAL A 52 -16.42 9.13 -4.48
N PRO A 53 -17.30 9.79 -5.25
CA PRO A 53 -18.72 9.46 -5.30
C PRO A 53 -19.01 8.11 -6.00
N ASP A 54 -18.16 7.70 -6.94
CA ASP A 54 -18.30 6.47 -7.71
C ASP A 54 -16.96 6.03 -8.33
N ALA A 55 -16.96 4.90 -9.02
CA ALA A 55 -15.78 4.31 -9.64
C ALA A 55 -15.11 5.20 -10.69
N THR A 56 -15.84 6.10 -11.36
CA THR A 56 -15.28 6.98 -12.39
C THR A 56 -14.47 8.13 -11.80
N ALA A 57 -14.78 8.51 -10.56
CA ALA A 57 -14.06 9.53 -9.81
C ALA A 57 -12.83 8.97 -9.06
N LEU A 58 -12.65 7.65 -9.01
CA LEU A 58 -11.53 7.02 -8.32
C LEU A 58 -10.22 7.33 -9.06
N ARG A 59 -9.19 7.76 -8.33
CA ARG A 59 -7.89 8.11 -8.92
C ARG A 59 -6.79 7.25 -8.30
N LEU A 60 -6.02 6.59 -9.17
CA LEU A 60 -4.84 5.79 -8.81
C LEU A 60 -3.54 6.39 -9.37
N GLN A 61 -3.60 7.68 -9.72
CA GLN A 61 -2.51 8.45 -10.33
C GLN A 61 -1.56 8.93 -9.23
N GLY A 62 -0.56 8.12 -8.89
CA GLY A 62 0.44 8.42 -7.88
C GLY A 62 1.34 7.22 -7.62
N ASP A 63 2.22 7.33 -6.63
CA ASP A 63 3.09 6.22 -6.23
C ASP A 63 2.49 5.40 -5.09
N PHE A 64 1.59 6.01 -4.31
CA PHE A 64 0.82 5.34 -3.28
C PHE A 64 -0.49 6.09 -3.02
N GLY A 65 -1.41 5.44 -2.34
CA GLY A 65 -2.66 6.07 -1.95
C GLY A 65 -3.44 5.22 -0.98
N HIS A 66 -4.38 5.86 -0.30
CA HIS A 66 -5.28 5.22 0.63
C HIS A 66 -6.72 5.52 0.22
N ILE A 67 -7.60 4.55 0.43
CA ILE A 67 -9.04 4.65 0.21
C ILE A 67 -9.72 4.21 1.49
N PHE A 68 -10.59 5.05 2.03
CA PHE A 68 -11.22 4.88 3.33
C PHE A 68 -12.72 4.63 3.17
N GLY A 69 -13.19 3.55 3.78
CA GLY A 69 -14.58 3.31 4.13
C GLY A 69 -14.79 3.40 5.66
N PRO A 70 -16.02 3.17 6.14
CA PRO A 70 -16.35 3.30 7.57
C PRO A 70 -15.58 2.35 8.49
N SER A 71 -15.28 1.13 8.04
CA SER A 71 -14.63 0.07 8.82
C SER A 71 -13.56 -0.69 8.03
N ILE A 72 -13.12 -0.11 6.92
CA ILE A 72 -12.16 -0.72 6.01
C ILE A 72 -11.28 0.37 5.36
N GLU A 73 -10.02 0.05 5.17
CA GLU A 73 -9.06 0.90 4.47
C GLU A 73 -8.30 0.06 3.44
N LEU A 74 -8.20 0.56 2.22
CA LEU A 74 -7.31 0.01 1.20
C LEU A 74 -6.13 0.94 1.02
N ARG A 75 -4.92 0.42 1.14
CA ARG A 75 -3.68 1.12 0.84
C ARG A 75 -3.05 0.48 -0.39
N TRP A 76 -2.54 1.29 -1.30
CA TRP A 76 -1.83 0.79 -2.46
C TRP A 76 -0.48 1.49 -2.60
N ARG A 77 0.49 0.77 -3.16
CA ARG A 77 1.78 1.29 -3.60
C ARG A 77 2.05 0.80 -5.01
N ARG A 78 2.44 1.71 -5.90
CA ARG A 78 2.85 1.40 -7.26
C ARG A 78 4.16 0.60 -7.25
N ILE A 79 4.16 -0.53 -7.96
CA ILE A 79 5.34 -1.37 -8.20
C ILE A 79 6.00 -0.94 -9.51
N ASN A 80 5.20 -0.76 -10.56
CA ASN A 80 5.66 -0.36 -11.89
C ASN A 80 4.52 0.40 -12.64
N ALA A 81 4.61 0.51 -13.96
CA ALA A 81 3.68 1.31 -14.75
C ALA A 81 2.20 0.96 -14.54
N ASP A 82 1.87 -0.32 -14.33
CA ASP A 82 0.50 -0.84 -14.33
C ASP A 82 0.22 -1.86 -13.20
N ARG A 83 1.14 -2.02 -12.25
CA ARG A 83 1.02 -2.94 -11.11
C ARG A 83 1.23 -2.25 -9.78
N TYR A 84 0.49 -2.74 -8.80
CA TYR A 84 0.39 -2.21 -7.45
C TYR A 84 0.47 -3.32 -6.41
N ASP A 85 1.04 -2.99 -5.26
CA ASP A 85 1.01 -3.78 -4.04
C ASP A 85 -0.09 -3.22 -3.15
N VAL A 86 -1.09 -4.02 -2.81
CA VAL A 86 -2.31 -3.56 -2.15
C VAL A 86 -2.44 -4.21 -0.79
N LEU A 87 -2.69 -3.40 0.24
CA LEU A 87 -3.09 -3.83 1.56
C LEU A 87 -4.54 -3.46 1.80
N ILE A 88 -5.30 -4.35 2.43
CA ILE A 88 -6.65 -4.11 2.89
C ILE A 88 -6.65 -4.32 4.39
N LEU A 89 -7.10 -3.32 5.15
CA LEU A 89 -7.20 -3.36 6.59
C LEU A 89 -8.68 -3.32 6.94
N SER A 90 -9.16 -4.26 7.74
CA SER A 90 -10.56 -4.27 8.19
C SER A 90 -10.66 -4.75 9.64
N ASP A 91 -11.76 -4.35 10.27
CA ASP A 91 -12.15 -4.79 11.60
C ASP A 91 -12.81 -6.20 11.60
N SER A 92 -13.09 -6.74 10.41
CA SER A 92 -13.83 -7.98 10.21
C SER A 92 -13.22 -8.81 9.10
N ALA A 93 -13.29 -10.14 9.24
CA ALA A 93 -12.70 -11.04 8.26
C ALA A 93 -13.27 -10.82 6.85
N LEU A 94 -12.40 -10.67 5.86
CA LEU A 94 -12.75 -10.48 4.46
C LEU A 94 -12.44 -11.74 3.65
N ASP A 95 -13.34 -12.04 2.72
CA ASP A 95 -13.08 -12.96 1.61
C ASP A 95 -12.65 -12.14 0.39
N VAL A 96 -11.35 -12.15 0.09
CA VAL A 96 -10.77 -11.40 -1.03
C VAL A 96 -9.98 -12.36 -1.90
N GLU A 97 -10.50 -12.64 -3.10
CA GLU A 97 -9.85 -13.52 -4.05
C GLU A 97 -8.42 -13.05 -4.37
N GLY A 98 -7.46 -13.99 -4.30
CA GLY A 98 -6.04 -13.71 -4.54
C GLY A 98 -5.35 -12.89 -3.45
N ALA A 99 -6.02 -12.61 -2.32
CA ALA A 99 -5.39 -11.95 -1.18
C ALA A 99 -4.86 -12.97 -0.16
N GLU A 100 -3.69 -12.66 0.40
CA GLU A 100 -3.10 -13.41 1.51
C GLU A 100 -3.35 -12.66 2.83
N PRO A 101 -3.91 -13.31 3.88
CA PRO A 101 -4.01 -12.69 5.20
C PRO A 101 -2.62 -12.53 5.82
N LEU A 102 -2.25 -11.29 6.15
CA LEU A 102 -1.05 -10.94 6.89
C LEU A 102 -1.36 -10.92 8.39
N GLY A 103 -1.36 -12.09 9.04
CA GLY A 103 -1.63 -12.16 10.49
C GLY A 103 -2.31 -13.43 11.02
N ALA A 104 -2.41 -14.50 10.24
CA ALA A 104 -2.96 -15.78 10.73
C ALA A 104 -2.05 -16.50 11.76
N GLU A 105 -0.81 -16.04 11.95
CA GLU A 105 0.06 -16.39 13.06
C GLU A 105 -0.07 -15.31 14.15
N PRO A 106 -0.13 -15.67 15.44
CA PRO A 106 -0.37 -14.72 16.52
C PRO A 106 0.60 -13.54 16.45
N LEU A 107 0.13 -12.37 16.91
CA LEU A 107 0.86 -11.11 17.11
C LEU A 107 2.05 -11.22 18.12
N GLY A 108 2.79 -12.33 18.07
CA GLY A 108 4.08 -12.60 18.70
C GLY A 108 5.20 -12.84 17.69
N ALA A 109 4.92 -12.80 16.37
CA ALA A 109 5.97 -12.56 15.40
C ALA A 109 6.42 -11.10 15.57
N GLU A 110 7.44 -10.89 16.39
CA GLU A 110 8.24 -9.66 16.36
C GLU A 110 8.43 -9.29 14.90
N TRP A 111 7.94 -8.12 14.49
CA TRP A 111 8.31 -7.52 13.23
C TRP A 111 9.81 -7.26 13.32
N LYS A 112 10.60 -8.29 12.97
CA LYS A 112 12.05 -8.19 12.92
C LYS A 112 12.36 -7.23 11.78
N ILE A 113 12.76 -6.03 12.17
CA ILE A 113 13.54 -5.15 11.33
C ILE A 113 14.86 -5.89 11.08
N GLU A 114 14.87 -6.76 10.07
CA GLU A 114 16.10 -7.38 9.61
C GLU A 114 16.92 -6.29 8.91
N HIS A 115 17.87 -5.71 9.64
CA HIS A 115 19.05 -5.09 9.03
C HIS A 115 19.92 -6.19 8.44
N LYS A 116 19.45 -6.83 7.37
CA LYS A 116 20.29 -7.73 6.59
C LYS A 116 21.37 -6.88 5.94
N GLN A 117 22.59 -6.97 6.45
CA GLN A 117 23.81 -6.62 5.70
C GLN A 117 24.04 -7.64 4.56
N LEU A 118 23.00 -7.95 3.78
CA LEU A 118 23.17 -8.72 2.55
C LEU A 118 23.30 -7.73 1.40
N HIS A 119 24.56 -7.57 0.97
CA HIS A 119 24.95 -7.13 -0.37
C HIS A 119 24.26 -5.87 -0.92
N GLN A 120 24.79 -4.68 -0.60
CA GLN A 120 24.58 -3.47 -1.41
C GLN A 120 23.11 -3.18 -1.82
N GLN A 121 22.13 -3.66 -1.07
CA GLN A 121 20.72 -3.41 -1.35
C GLN A 121 20.27 -2.18 -0.56
N ALA A 122 19.72 -1.19 -1.25
CA ALA A 122 19.06 -0.08 -0.59
C ALA A 122 17.64 -0.52 -0.23
N THR A 123 17.31 -0.48 1.06
CA THR A 123 15.96 -0.77 1.56
C THR A 123 15.24 0.54 1.81
N ALA A 124 14.06 0.71 1.23
CA ALA A 124 13.20 1.87 1.48
C ALA A 124 11.91 1.42 2.18
N HIS A 125 11.55 2.09 3.26
CA HIS A 125 10.34 1.82 4.04
C HIS A 125 9.31 2.93 3.79
N TYR A 126 8.07 2.55 3.47
CA TYR A 126 6.93 3.44 3.62
C TYR A 126 6.36 3.24 5.02
N LEU A 127 6.34 4.30 5.83
CA LEU A 127 5.79 4.28 7.18
C LEU A 127 4.44 5.02 7.20
N ALA A 128 3.46 4.47 7.91
CA ALA A 128 2.27 5.23 8.27
C ALA A 128 2.64 6.38 9.23
N PRO A 129 1.77 7.39 9.44
CA PRO A 129 2.06 8.52 10.33
C PRO A 129 2.40 8.13 11.78
N ASN A 130 1.97 6.94 12.22
CA ASN A 130 2.30 6.37 13.53
C ASN A 130 3.63 5.58 13.54
N GLY A 131 4.41 5.61 12.47
CA GLY A 131 5.68 4.88 12.33
C GLY A 131 5.55 3.42 11.92
N ALA A 132 4.34 2.88 11.73
CA ALA A 132 4.16 1.48 11.33
C ALA A 132 4.58 1.25 9.88
N VAL A 133 5.46 0.27 9.64
CA VAL A 133 5.88 -0.12 8.28
C VAL A 133 4.67 -0.61 7.51
N GLN A 134 4.42 0.02 6.36
CA GLN A 134 3.32 -0.28 5.44
C GLN A 134 3.83 -1.05 4.24
N PHE A 135 4.95 -0.63 3.66
CA PHE A 135 5.61 -1.33 2.56
C PHE A 135 7.12 -1.32 2.74
N VAL A 136 7.78 -2.38 2.27
CA VAL A 136 9.24 -2.48 2.16
C VAL A 136 9.57 -2.72 0.69
N SER A 137 10.47 -1.89 0.15
CA SER A 137 11.03 -2.09 -1.19
C SER A 137 12.51 -2.40 -1.09
N TYR A 138 12.94 -3.40 -1.85
CA TYR A 138 14.35 -3.77 -2.01
C TYR A 138 14.85 -3.26 -3.35
N ARG A 139 15.96 -2.52 -3.37
CA ARG A 139 16.69 -2.22 -4.60
C ARG A 139 18.02 -2.95 -4.59
N HIS A 140 18.38 -3.59 -5.69
CA HIS A 140 19.78 -3.87 -5.97
C HIS A 140 20.47 -2.53 -6.26
N LYS A 141 21.61 -2.23 -5.61
CA LYS A 141 22.54 -1.27 -6.22
C LYS A 141 22.94 -1.88 -7.56
N GLU A 142 22.57 -1.22 -8.65
CA GLU A 142 23.28 -1.46 -9.90
C GLU A 142 24.75 -1.19 -9.61
N GLY A 143 25.58 -2.22 -9.80
CA GLY A 143 27.01 -2.10 -9.63
C GLY A 143 27.50 -0.98 -10.53
N GLY A 144 28.09 0.05 -9.94
CA GLY A 144 28.80 1.08 -10.68
C GLY A 144 29.90 0.41 -11.50
N GLN A 145 29.66 0.23 -12.79
CA GLN A 145 30.71 0.13 -13.77
C GLN A 145 31.11 1.54 -14.17
N GLN A 146 32.18 2.06 -13.55
CA GLN A 146 33.46 2.38 -14.18
C GLN A 146 34.33 3.18 -13.21
#